data_AF-A0A7R7XE81-F1
#
_entry.id   AF-A0A7R7XE81-F1
#
_cell.length_a   1.000
_cell.length_b   1.000
_cell.length_c   1.000
_cell.angle_alpha   90.00
_cell.angle_beta   90.00
_cell.angle_gamma   90.00
#
_symmetry.space_group_name_H-M   'P 1'
#
loop_
_entity.id
_entity.type
_entity.pdbx_description
1 polymer ?
#
loop_
_entity_poly.entity_id
_entity_poly.type
_entity_poly.pdbx_seq_one_letter_code
_entity_poly.pdbx_strand_id
1 'polypeptide(L)'
;MRFFSVLNGLLLAGSAVAQSSGSCSPQSSDAEVVEYAWAIQSLLEGFYSNQPLNQTFFSGATNSSRAEYAQNLRGIQRQNRLGVRAIQQVASKVPGFSSPSCSFSFPSSSSGEEYVKNALRLESDASSALLGATGYTQSPEVSFILARLAAQHTADATWLATQQSGVVFPSNSSSLLPAYNPQYVLGTGDQPGRLGQFLGDCVTAPSSPCGQPFFIGPLVGSVGNRSSAALGPGPSSSGSASASFSPSASLSPTSAAVSPTAAAKRLFSS
;
A
#
# COMPACT_ATOMS: atom_id res chain seq x y z
N MET A 1 9.29 -3.79 -63.88
CA MET A 1 9.62 -4.24 -62.52
C MET A 1 8.76 -3.41 -61.58
N ARG A 2 7.64 -3.89 -61.02
CA ARG A 2 7.55 -4.61 -59.72
C ARG A 2 8.57 -4.01 -58.74
N PHE A 3 8.20 -3.38 -57.63
CA PHE A 3 7.56 -4.02 -56.48
C PHE A 3 6.67 -3.07 -55.64
N PHE A 4 5.72 -3.71 -54.97
CA PHE A 4 4.73 -3.21 -54.02
C PHE A 4 5.37 -2.74 -52.70
N SER A 5 4.83 -1.66 -52.13
CA SER A 5 4.76 -1.48 -50.67
C SER A 5 3.40 -0.87 -50.30
N VAL A 6 2.48 -1.76 -49.95
CA VAL A 6 1.26 -1.47 -49.21
C VAL A 6 1.37 -2.29 -47.92
N LEU A 7 0.85 -1.74 -46.81
CA LEU A 7 0.61 -2.36 -45.48
C LEU A 7 1.82 -2.55 -44.55
N ASN A 8 1.92 -1.71 -43.51
CA ASN A 8 1.51 -2.05 -42.14
C ASN A 8 2.01 -1.00 -41.14
N GLY A 9 1.09 -0.17 -40.66
CA GLY A 9 1.32 0.77 -39.57
C GLY A 9 0.00 1.07 -38.84
N LEU A 10 -0.79 0.01 -38.60
CA LEU A 10 -1.98 0.08 -37.76
C LEU A 10 -1.60 -0.34 -36.35
N LEU A 11 -2.19 0.35 -35.36
CA LEU A 11 -2.30 0.00 -33.93
C LEU A 11 -1.22 0.56 -32.98
N LEU A 12 -1.16 1.89 -32.88
CA LEU A 12 -1.16 2.54 -31.55
C LEU A 12 -2.53 3.20 -31.32
N ALA A 13 -3.59 2.39 -31.40
CA ALA A 13 -4.85 2.69 -30.73
C ALA A 13 -4.75 2.07 -29.34
N GLY A 14 -3.89 2.66 -28.50
CA GLY A 14 -4.03 2.48 -27.06
C GLY A 14 -5.39 3.08 -26.72
N SER A 15 -6.33 2.21 -26.37
CA SER A 15 -7.67 2.53 -25.94
C SER A 15 -7.61 3.43 -24.71
N ALA A 16 -7.43 4.73 -24.93
CA ALA A 16 -8.20 5.71 -24.19
C ALA A 16 -9.65 5.39 -24.56
N VAL A 17 -10.30 4.56 -23.75
CA VAL A 17 -11.74 4.73 -23.58
C VAL A 17 -11.87 6.18 -23.13
N ALA A 18 -12.18 7.05 -24.09
CA ALA A 18 -12.66 8.37 -23.80
C ALA A 18 -13.80 8.15 -22.81
N GLN A 19 -13.58 8.47 -21.54
CA GLN A 19 -14.65 8.61 -20.56
C GLN A 19 -15.64 9.56 -21.23
N SER A 20 -16.73 8.97 -21.70
CA SER A 20 -17.85 9.59 -22.39
C SER A 20 -18.20 10.90 -21.70
N SER A 21 -17.74 12.05 -22.23
CA SER A 21 -18.17 13.42 -21.86
C SER A 21 -18.68 13.57 -20.42
N GLY A 22 -17.93 13.01 -19.48
CA GLY A 22 -18.28 12.86 -18.07
C GLY A 22 -17.38 13.80 -17.32
N SER A 23 -17.97 14.71 -16.56
CA SER A 23 -17.26 15.78 -15.87
C SER A 23 -16.01 15.27 -15.15
N CYS A 24 -14.91 16.03 -15.20
CA CYS A 24 -13.71 15.81 -14.38
C CYS A 24 -13.96 16.07 -12.87
N SER A 25 -15.23 16.11 -12.45
CA SER A 25 -15.67 16.39 -11.09
C SER A 25 -16.00 15.08 -10.38
N PRO A 26 -16.00 15.07 -9.04
CA PRO A 26 -16.47 13.93 -8.27
C PRO A 26 -17.89 13.49 -8.66
N GLN A 27 -18.11 12.18 -8.68
CA GLN A 27 -19.38 11.55 -9.06
C GLN A 27 -19.94 10.71 -7.91
N SER A 28 -21.21 10.30 -7.98
CA SER A 28 -21.80 9.47 -6.92
C SER A 28 -21.13 8.10 -6.76
N SER A 29 -20.52 7.59 -7.83
CA SER A 29 -19.68 6.40 -7.83
C SER A 29 -18.36 6.57 -7.06
N ASP A 30 -17.95 7.79 -6.74
CA ASP A 30 -16.80 8.05 -5.86
C ASP A 30 -17.17 7.99 -4.36
N ALA A 31 -18.46 7.96 -4.01
CA ALA A 31 -18.90 8.02 -2.61
C ALA A 31 -18.26 6.94 -1.74
N GLU A 32 -18.34 5.67 -2.15
CA GLU A 32 -17.76 4.54 -1.41
C GLU A 32 -16.24 4.69 -1.24
N VAL A 33 -15.54 5.21 -2.25
CA VAL A 33 -14.09 5.43 -2.21
C VAL A 33 -13.72 6.54 -1.21
N VAL A 34 -14.51 7.60 -1.19
CA VAL A 34 -14.30 8.74 -0.28
C VAL A 34 -14.67 8.36 1.16
N GLU A 35 -15.72 7.57 1.36
CA GLU A 35 -16.09 6.98 2.65
C GLU A 35 -15.00 6.07 3.20
N TYR A 36 -14.46 5.18 2.36
CA TYR A 36 -13.33 4.34 2.68
C TYR A 36 -12.08 5.14 3.08
N ALA A 37 -11.73 6.17 2.29
CA ALA A 37 -10.59 7.03 2.58
C ALA A 37 -10.80 7.84 3.88
N TRP A 38 -12.02 8.33 4.11
CA TRP A 38 -12.40 8.99 5.37
C TRP A 38 -12.16 8.08 6.56
N ALA A 39 -12.65 6.84 6.51
CA ALA A 39 -12.51 5.89 7.61
C ALA A 39 -11.04 5.59 7.96
N ILE A 40 -10.18 5.38 6.95
CA ILE A 40 -8.74 5.19 7.16
C ILE A 40 -8.11 6.44 7.77
N GLN A 41 -8.37 7.61 7.20
CA GLN A 41 -7.76 8.84 7.69
C GLN A 41 -8.19 9.18 9.12
N SER A 42 -9.46 8.93 9.44
CA SER A 42 -10.01 9.09 10.80
C SER A 42 -9.48 8.06 11.77
N LEU A 43 -9.19 6.82 11.35
CA LEU A 43 -8.49 5.84 12.18
C LEU A 43 -7.11 6.38 12.60
N LEU A 44 -6.35 6.94 11.66
CA LEU A 44 -5.02 7.47 11.93
C LEU A 44 -5.09 8.69 12.85
N GLU A 45 -6.00 9.64 12.58
CA GLU A 45 -6.23 10.78 13.47
C GLU A 45 -6.61 10.35 14.88
N GLY A 46 -7.51 9.36 15.01
CA GLY A 46 -7.92 8.78 16.28
C GLY A 46 -6.75 8.12 17.02
N PHE A 47 -5.90 7.37 16.33
CA PHE A 47 -4.74 6.71 16.93
C PHE A 47 -3.76 7.71 17.56
N TYR A 48 -3.43 8.79 16.86
CA TYR A 48 -2.54 9.83 17.40
C TYR A 48 -3.19 10.67 18.50
N SER A 49 -4.52 10.78 18.50
CA SER A 49 -5.27 11.50 19.53
C SER A 49 -5.54 10.65 20.78
N ASN A 50 -5.41 9.32 20.71
CA ASN A 50 -5.72 8.41 21.81
C ASN A 50 -4.61 8.29 22.88
N GLN A 51 -3.41 8.80 22.63
CA GLN A 51 -2.29 8.76 23.59
C GLN A 51 -1.62 10.13 23.72
N PRO A 52 -1.25 10.56 24.93
CA PRO A 52 -0.53 11.81 25.12
C PRO A 52 0.92 11.72 24.59
N LEU A 53 1.20 12.48 23.54
CA LEU A 53 2.51 12.52 22.88
C LEU A 53 3.52 13.38 23.65
N ASN A 54 4.12 12.83 24.71
CA ASN A 54 5.03 13.54 25.61
C ASN A 54 6.44 12.92 25.65
N GLN A 55 7.46 13.76 25.86
CA GLN A 55 8.86 13.33 25.80
C GLN A 55 9.20 12.20 26.77
N THR A 56 8.67 12.25 28.00
CA THR A 56 8.91 11.21 29.02
C THR A 56 8.44 9.83 28.56
N PHE A 57 7.31 9.75 27.86
CA PHE A 57 6.76 8.50 27.37
C PHE A 57 7.66 7.85 26.31
N PHE A 58 8.31 8.67 25.47
CA PHE A 58 9.21 8.23 24.41
C PHE A 58 10.69 8.11 24.83
N SER A 59 11.03 8.40 26.09
CA SER A 59 12.42 8.39 26.55
C SER A 59 13.11 7.02 26.37
N GLY A 60 12.37 5.93 26.51
CA GLY A 60 12.84 4.56 26.31
C GLY A 60 12.75 4.03 24.88
N ALA A 61 12.28 4.83 23.91
CA ALA A 61 12.20 4.42 22.52
C ALA A 61 13.58 4.45 21.84
N THR A 62 13.76 3.59 20.83
CA THR A 62 14.98 3.55 20.02
C THR A 62 15.26 4.93 19.41
N ASN A 63 16.49 5.43 19.49
CA ASN A 63 16.88 6.77 19.01
C ASN A 63 16.14 7.96 19.66
N SER A 64 15.54 7.79 20.85
CA SER A 64 14.78 8.85 21.54
C SER A 64 15.53 10.18 21.73
N SER A 65 16.86 10.15 21.83
CA SER A 65 17.74 11.33 21.98
C SER A 65 18.01 12.11 20.68
N ARG A 66 17.60 11.57 19.52
CA ARG A 66 17.82 12.17 18.19
C ARG A 66 16.55 12.29 17.37
N ALA A 67 15.58 11.40 17.61
CA ALA A 67 14.35 11.31 16.84
C ALA A 67 13.34 12.41 17.18
N GLU A 68 13.47 13.10 18.32
CA GLU A 68 12.51 14.14 18.74
C GLU A 68 11.05 13.68 18.65
N TYR A 69 10.79 12.44 19.11
CA TYR A 69 9.51 11.74 18.91
C TYR A 69 8.30 12.58 19.32
N ALA A 70 8.34 13.23 20.48
CA ALA A 70 7.20 14.03 20.95
C ALA A 70 6.85 15.16 19.97
N GLN A 71 7.84 15.85 19.41
CA GLN A 71 7.60 16.95 18.47
C GLN A 71 7.14 16.43 17.11
N ASN A 72 7.85 15.45 16.55
CA ASN A 72 7.55 14.91 15.23
C ASN A 72 6.19 14.19 15.19
N LEU A 73 5.85 13.38 16.20
CA LEU A 73 4.55 12.70 16.26
C LEU A 73 3.39 13.69 16.43
N ARG A 74 3.57 14.81 17.14
CA ARG A 74 2.56 15.90 17.18
C ARG A 74 2.40 16.56 15.82
N GLY A 75 3.48 16.69 15.06
CA GLY A 75 3.46 17.13 13.66
C GLY A 75 2.62 16.18 12.80
N ILE A 76 2.88 14.87 12.89
CA ILE A 76 2.12 13.83 12.19
C ILE A 76 0.65 13.84 12.60
N GLN A 77 0.34 13.93 13.90
CA GLN A 77 -1.04 14.10 14.40
C GLN A 77 -1.74 15.30 13.73
N ARG A 78 -1.04 16.43 13.64
CA ARG A 78 -1.57 17.63 13.00
C ARG A 78 -1.83 17.41 11.51
N GLN A 79 -0.92 16.75 10.80
CA GLN A 79 -1.09 16.43 9.38
C GLN A 79 -2.26 15.46 9.17
N ASN A 80 -2.42 14.44 10.02
CA ASN A 80 -3.57 13.52 9.98
C ASN A 80 -4.90 14.26 10.13
N ARG A 81 -4.98 15.21 11.08
CA ARG A 81 -6.16 16.08 11.24
C ARG A 81 -6.43 16.96 10.01
N LEU A 82 -5.38 17.45 9.34
CA LEU A 82 -5.52 18.18 8.07
C LEU A 82 -5.96 17.25 6.94
N GLY A 83 -5.50 16.00 6.92
CA GLY A 83 -5.92 14.96 5.99
C GLY A 83 -7.43 14.72 6.05
N VAL A 84 -7.99 14.53 7.26
CA VAL A 84 -9.45 14.38 7.44
C VAL A 84 -10.20 15.59 6.86
N ARG A 85 -9.72 16.80 7.14
CA ARG A 85 -10.33 18.04 6.59
C ARG A 85 -10.22 18.13 5.07
N ALA A 86 -9.12 17.69 4.48
CA ALA A 86 -8.93 17.69 3.04
C ALA A 86 -9.89 16.71 2.36
N ILE A 87 -10.08 15.51 2.93
CA ILE A 87 -11.11 14.57 2.47
C ILE A 87 -12.50 15.22 2.61
N GLN A 88 -12.78 15.90 3.72
CA GLN A 88 -14.06 16.60 3.92
C GLN A 88 -14.36 17.61 2.80
N GLN A 89 -13.34 18.35 2.35
CA GLN A 89 -13.51 19.31 1.25
C GLN A 89 -13.85 18.62 -0.07
N VAL A 90 -13.19 17.51 -0.39
CA VAL A 90 -13.50 16.71 -1.59
C VAL A 90 -14.88 16.05 -1.46
N ALA A 91 -15.18 15.47 -0.30
CA ALA A 91 -16.43 14.80 0.01
C ALA A 91 -17.66 15.72 -0.12
N SER A 92 -17.51 17.02 0.19
CA SER A 92 -18.59 18.00 0.02
C SER A 92 -19.07 18.17 -1.44
N LYS A 93 -18.27 17.71 -2.41
CA LYS A 93 -18.56 17.74 -3.84
C LYS A 93 -19.03 16.40 -4.39
N VAL A 94 -19.03 15.34 -3.58
CA VAL A 94 -19.34 13.96 -3.98
C VAL A 94 -20.81 13.69 -3.68
N PRO A 95 -21.68 13.54 -4.71
CA PRO A 95 -23.09 13.25 -4.48
C PRO A 95 -23.27 11.90 -3.76
N GLY A 96 -24.12 11.85 -2.74
CA GLY A 96 -24.40 10.60 -2.01
C GLY A 96 -23.35 10.20 -0.98
N PHE A 97 -22.27 10.97 -0.80
CA PHE A 97 -21.34 10.77 0.32
C PHE A 97 -22.06 10.93 1.66
N SER A 98 -21.77 10.02 2.58
CA SER A 98 -22.13 10.12 3.99
C SER A 98 -20.88 9.95 4.84
N SER A 99 -20.70 10.78 5.88
CA SER A 99 -19.55 10.59 6.78
C SER A 99 -19.74 9.31 7.59
N PRO A 100 -18.90 8.28 7.43
CA PRO A 100 -19.04 7.05 8.20
C PRO A 100 -18.79 7.32 9.69
N SER A 101 -19.56 6.65 10.54
CA SER A 101 -19.37 6.68 11.99
C SER A 101 -18.72 5.38 12.44
N CYS A 102 -17.39 5.35 12.47
CA CYS A 102 -16.61 4.17 12.81
C CYS A 102 -16.37 4.06 14.31
N SER A 103 -16.54 2.85 14.86
CA SER A 103 -16.13 2.52 16.22
C SER A 103 -14.70 2.00 16.20
N PHE A 104 -13.74 2.92 16.14
CA PHE A 104 -12.33 2.55 16.00
C PHE A 104 -11.81 1.79 17.21
N SER A 105 -11.02 0.75 16.95
CA SER A 105 -10.12 0.15 17.93
C SER A 105 -8.68 0.49 17.57
N PHE A 106 -7.80 0.55 18.57
CA PHE A 106 -6.40 0.93 18.38
C PHE A 106 -5.47 -0.13 18.97
N PRO A 107 -4.31 -0.38 18.35
CA PRO A 107 -3.32 -1.26 18.94
C PRO A 107 -2.85 -0.70 20.30
N SER A 108 -2.78 -1.55 21.31
CA SER A 108 -2.31 -1.16 22.64
C SER A 108 -0.82 -0.84 22.61
N SER A 109 -0.43 0.20 23.34
CA SER A 109 0.96 0.63 23.47
C SER A 109 1.27 0.86 24.94
N SER A 110 2.01 -0.06 25.55
CA SER A 110 2.42 0.04 26.96
C SER A 110 3.68 0.90 27.15
N SER A 111 4.40 1.18 26.06
CA SER A 111 5.61 1.99 26.04
C SER A 111 5.70 2.86 24.79
N GLY A 112 6.55 3.89 24.83
CA GLY A 112 6.83 4.73 23.65
C GLY A 112 7.41 3.94 22.48
N GLU A 113 8.19 2.89 22.74
CA GLU A 113 8.73 2.01 21.70
C GLU A 113 7.63 1.22 20.98
N GLU A 114 6.71 0.62 21.73
CA GLU A 114 5.54 -0.07 21.15
C GLU A 114 4.65 0.91 20.37
N TYR A 115 4.46 2.12 20.90
CA TYR A 115 3.70 3.16 20.22
C TYR A 115 4.31 3.52 18.86
N VAL A 116 5.63 3.72 18.80
CA VAL A 116 6.33 4.07 17.54
C VAL A 116 6.24 2.93 16.54
N LYS A 117 6.33 1.67 16.97
CA LYS A 117 6.14 0.49 16.10
C LYS A 117 4.72 0.37 15.56
N ASN A 118 3.73 0.62 16.42
CA ASN A 118 2.32 0.64 16.03
C ASN A 118 2.04 1.79 15.05
N ALA A 119 2.59 2.98 15.30
CA ALA A 119 2.52 4.12 14.40
C ALA A 119 3.12 3.76 13.02
N LEU A 120 4.33 3.19 12.99
CA LEU A 120 4.99 2.77 11.75
C LEU A 120 4.11 1.81 10.95
N ARG A 121 3.53 0.81 11.62
CA ARG A 121 2.64 -0.15 10.99
C ARG A 121 1.40 0.52 10.42
N LEU A 122 0.70 1.35 11.21
CA LEU A 122 -0.52 2.02 10.77
C LEU A 122 -0.26 3.00 9.60
N GLU A 123 0.83 3.75 9.64
CA GLU A 123 1.23 4.66 8.55
C GLU A 123 1.56 3.89 7.25
N SER A 124 2.27 2.77 7.36
CA SER A 124 2.57 1.89 6.22
C SER A 124 1.31 1.23 5.65
N ASP A 125 0.39 0.81 6.50
CA ASP A 125 -0.85 0.15 6.09
C ASP A 125 -1.82 1.16 5.45
N ALA A 126 -1.95 2.37 6.03
CA ALA A 126 -2.77 3.45 5.51
C ALA A 126 -2.29 3.98 4.16
N SER A 127 -0.97 4.18 4.00
CA SER A 127 -0.40 4.58 2.71
C SER A 127 -0.71 3.58 1.61
N SER A 128 -0.50 2.28 1.88
CA SER A 128 -0.78 1.20 0.94
C SER A 128 -2.26 1.06 0.60
N ALA A 129 -3.13 1.27 1.60
CA ALA A 129 -4.58 1.23 1.45
C ALA A 129 -5.11 2.39 0.58
N LEU A 130 -4.69 3.61 0.88
CA LEU A 130 -5.08 4.81 0.11
C LEU A 130 -4.53 4.77 -1.31
N LEU A 131 -3.29 4.28 -1.50
CA LEU A 131 -2.71 4.08 -2.83
C LEU A 131 -3.51 3.05 -3.64
N GLY A 132 -3.88 1.92 -3.04
CA GLY A 132 -4.70 0.91 -3.72
C GLY A 132 -6.10 1.41 -4.09
N ALA A 133 -6.71 2.24 -3.25
CA ALA A 133 -8.02 2.84 -3.51
C ALA A 133 -8.01 3.84 -4.69
N THR A 134 -6.85 4.39 -5.09
CA THR A 134 -6.77 5.27 -6.28
C THR A 134 -7.25 4.59 -7.56
N GLY A 135 -7.12 3.27 -7.67
CA GLY A 135 -7.60 2.50 -8.83
C GLY A 135 -9.13 2.37 -8.92
N TYR A 136 -9.87 2.78 -7.87
CA TYR A 136 -11.32 2.64 -7.77
C TYR A 136 -12.07 3.95 -8.05
N THR A 137 -11.35 5.07 -8.18
CA THR A 137 -11.94 6.40 -8.39
C THR A 137 -12.41 6.63 -9.81
N GLN A 138 -13.45 7.45 -9.99
CA GLN A 138 -13.98 7.91 -11.28
C GLN A 138 -13.54 9.33 -11.64
N SER A 139 -13.14 10.13 -10.64
CA SER A 139 -12.70 11.51 -10.84
C SER A 139 -11.22 11.73 -10.49
N PRO A 140 -10.49 12.56 -11.27
CA PRO A 140 -9.11 12.92 -10.95
C PRO A 140 -8.96 13.61 -9.59
N GLU A 141 -9.94 14.39 -9.16
CA GLU A 141 -9.91 15.10 -7.87
C GLU A 141 -9.86 14.13 -6.69
N VAL A 142 -10.67 13.06 -6.72
CA VAL A 142 -10.68 12.02 -5.68
C VAL A 142 -9.39 11.20 -5.74
N SER A 143 -8.95 10.79 -6.93
CA SER A 143 -7.69 10.06 -7.10
C SER A 143 -6.49 10.84 -6.55
N PHE A 144 -6.45 12.15 -6.82
CA PHE A 144 -5.36 13.01 -6.39
C PHE A 144 -5.31 13.19 -4.87
N ILE A 145 -6.44 13.37 -4.19
CA ILE A 145 -6.41 13.48 -2.73
C ILE A 145 -5.96 12.17 -2.07
N LEU A 146 -6.42 11.01 -2.57
CA LEU A 146 -5.97 9.70 -2.09
C LEU A 146 -4.47 9.52 -2.30
N ALA A 147 -3.95 9.82 -3.49
CA ALA A 147 -2.52 9.73 -3.79
C ALA A 147 -1.69 10.68 -2.93
N ARG A 148 -2.18 11.90 -2.68
CA ARG A 148 -1.50 12.89 -1.82
C ARG A 148 -1.41 12.42 -0.38
N LEU A 149 -2.49 11.84 0.17
CA LEU A 149 -2.50 11.29 1.51
C LEU A 149 -1.60 10.05 1.60
N ALA A 150 -1.67 9.15 0.60
CA ALA A 150 -0.77 8.01 0.53
C ALA A 150 0.71 8.42 0.55
N ALA A 151 1.07 9.49 -0.18
CA ALA A 151 2.42 10.04 -0.17
C ALA A 151 2.81 10.61 1.20
N GLN A 152 1.90 11.32 1.89
CA GLN A 152 2.14 11.82 3.24
C GLN A 152 2.41 10.65 4.21
N HIS A 153 1.51 9.68 4.27
CA HIS A 153 1.64 8.50 5.13
C HIS A 153 2.90 7.68 4.81
N THR A 154 3.32 7.64 3.54
CA THR A 154 4.60 7.02 3.15
C THR A 154 5.79 7.79 3.74
N ALA A 155 5.76 9.13 3.71
CA ALA A 155 6.82 9.94 4.29
C ALA A 155 6.90 9.77 5.81
N ASP A 156 5.75 9.75 6.48
CA ASP A 156 5.62 9.53 7.92
C ASP A 156 6.13 8.13 8.32
N ALA A 157 5.68 7.09 7.61
CA ALA A 157 6.16 5.72 7.77
C ALA A 157 7.67 5.60 7.53
N THR A 158 8.19 6.26 6.49
CA THR A 158 9.62 6.23 6.18
C THR A 158 10.43 6.89 7.29
N TRP A 159 10.00 8.05 7.79
CA TRP A 159 10.66 8.70 8.91
C TRP A 159 10.65 7.79 10.15
N LEU A 160 9.49 7.23 10.53
CA LEU A 160 9.38 6.28 11.64
C LEU A 160 10.32 5.08 11.46
N ALA A 161 10.37 4.51 10.25
CA ALA A 161 11.23 3.38 9.91
C ALA A 161 12.71 3.75 10.04
N THR A 162 13.15 4.94 9.62
CA THR A 162 14.56 5.36 9.79
C THR A 162 14.98 5.49 11.24
N GLN A 163 14.04 5.68 12.16
CA GLN A 163 14.32 5.73 13.60
C GLN A 163 14.30 4.34 14.26
N GLN A 164 13.72 3.33 13.61
CA GLN A 164 13.41 2.02 14.21
C GLN A 164 14.13 0.84 13.52
N SER A 165 14.46 0.99 12.23
CA SER A 165 14.96 -0.07 11.37
C SER A 165 16.29 0.33 10.72
N GLY A 166 17.21 -0.62 10.61
CA GLY A 166 18.53 -0.38 10.01
C GLY A 166 18.53 -0.27 8.47
N VAL A 167 17.58 -0.93 7.80
CA VAL A 167 17.45 -0.91 6.33
C VAL A 167 16.00 -0.67 5.96
N VAL A 168 15.72 0.47 5.34
CA VAL A 168 14.36 0.86 4.89
C VAL A 168 14.14 0.55 3.40
N PHE A 169 15.19 0.71 2.58
CA PHE A 169 15.13 0.46 1.14
C PHE A 169 16.12 -0.66 0.76
N PRO A 170 15.68 -1.92 0.71
CA PRO A 170 16.54 -3.03 0.34
C PRO A 170 16.87 -3.00 -1.16
N SER A 171 18.11 -3.32 -1.53
CA SER A 171 18.60 -3.29 -2.92
C SER A 171 18.02 -4.40 -3.80
N ASN A 172 17.41 -5.43 -3.21
CA ASN A 172 16.81 -6.57 -3.87
C ASN A 172 15.27 -6.48 -3.95
N SER A 173 14.69 -5.27 -3.87
CA SER A 173 13.24 -5.10 -4.07
C SER A 173 12.86 -5.33 -5.53
N SER A 174 11.86 -6.17 -5.76
CA SER A 174 11.22 -6.39 -7.07
C SER A 174 9.84 -5.76 -7.16
N SER A 175 9.48 -4.89 -6.22
CA SER A 175 8.17 -4.25 -6.12
C SER A 175 8.32 -2.76 -5.84
N LEU A 176 7.36 -1.97 -6.33
CA LEU A 176 7.11 -0.64 -5.82
C LEU A 176 6.54 -0.73 -4.39
N LEU A 177 6.28 0.44 -3.79
CA LEU A 177 5.54 0.51 -2.53
C LEU A 177 4.25 -0.32 -2.64
N PRO A 178 3.93 -1.13 -1.62
CA PRO A 178 2.75 -1.97 -1.66
C PRO A 178 1.49 -1.11 -1.81
N ALA A 179 0.54 -1.63 -2.57
CA ALA A 179 -0.81 -1.12 -2.65
C ALA A 179 -1.77 -2.28 -2.47
N TYR A 180 -2.81 -2.09 -1.67
CA TYR A 180 -3.72 -3.17 -1.31
C TYR A 180 -5.14 -2.89 -1.80
N ASN A 181 -5.79 -3.94 -2.29
CA ASN A 181 -7.20 -3.86 -2.66
C ASN A 181 -8.04 -3.51 -1.41
N PRO A 182 -9.03 -2.61 -1.50
CA PRO A 182 -9.86 -2.22 -0.36
C PRO A 182 -10.48 -3.41 0.38
N GLN A 183 -10.94 -4.44 -0.33
CA GLN A 183 -11.47 -5.66 0.27
C GLN A 183 -10.45 -6.41 1.14
N TYR A 184 -9.17 -6.40 0.76
CA TYR A 184 -8.10 -6.98 1.58
C TYR A 184 -7.86 -6.16 2.84
N VAL A 185 -7.84 -4.82 2.69
CA VAL A 185 -7.61 -3.88 3.79
C VAL A 185 -8.70 -3.97 4.85
N LEU A 186 -9.97 -4.10 4.43
CA LEU A 186 -11.10 -4.25 5.35
C LEU A 186 -11.19 -5.65 5.98
N GLY A 187 -10.34 -6.60 5.57
CA GLY A 187 -10.26 -7.90 6.23
C GLY A 187 -9.61 -7.81 7.62
N THR A 188 -9.94 -8.78 8.47
CA THR A 188 -9.34 -8.93 9.81
C THR A 188 -8.04 -9.73 9.76
N GLY A 189 -7.18 -9.54 10.77
CA GLY A 189 -5.93 -10.27 10.94
C GLY A 189 -4.69 -9.38 11.00
N ASP A 190 -3.56 -9.99 11.36
CA ASP A 190 -2.33 -9.27 11.64
C ASP A 190 -1.38 -9.10 10.45
N GLN A 191 -1.85 -9.39 9.23
CA GLN A 191 -1.03 -9.21 8.04
C GLN A 191 -0.88 -7.71 7.69
N PRO A 192 0.26 -7.31 7.09
CA PRO A 192 0.43 -5.95 6.57
C PRO A 192 -0.71 -5.56 5.64
N GLY A 193 -1.16 -4.32 5.75
CA GLY A 193 -2.27 -3.78 4.99
C GLY A 193 -3.66 -4.10 5.54
N ARG A 194 -3.80 -4.97 6.54
CA ARG A 194 -5.12 -5.26 7.15
C ARG A 194 -5.44 -4.28 8.26
N LEU A 195 -6.46 -3.47 7.99
CA LEU A 195 -6.97 -2.46 8.93
C LEU A 195 -8.39 -2.77 9.41
N GLY A 196 -9.07 -3.78 8.86
CA GLY A 196 -10.47 -4.09 9.17
C GLY A 196 -10.77 -4.25 10.66
N GLN A 197 -9.87 -4.91 11.39
CA GLN A 197 -9.99 -5.08 12.85
C GLN A 197 -10.01 -3.78 13.65
N PHE A 198 -9.42 -2.71 13.09
CA PHE A 198 -9.39 -1.38 13.70
C PHE A 198 -10.56 -0.50 13.26
N LEU A 199 -11.17 -0.79 12.10
CA LEU A 199 -12.27 -0.02 11.52
C LEU A 199 -13.65 -0.44 12.04
N GLY A 200 -13.80 -1.71 12.47
CA GLY A 200 -15.04 -2.20 13.07
C GLY A 200 -16.23 -2.23 12.10
N ASP A 201 -16.01 -2.71 10.87
CA ASP A 201 -17.04 -2.89 9.82
C ASP A 201 -17.81 -1.62 9.43
N CYS A 202 -17.25 -0.43 9.66
CA CYS A 202 -17.96 0.84 9.44
C CYS A 202 -18.09 1.29 7.99
N VAL A 203 -17.34 0.68 7.08
CA VAL A 203 -17.33 0.98 5.65
C VAL A 203 -17.23 -0.32 4.85
N THR A 204 -17.72 -0.29 3.62
CA THR A 204 -17.57 -1.39 2.67
C THR A 204 -16.48 -1.10 1.65
N ALA A 205 -15.96 -2.15 1.01
CA ALA A 205 -15.00 -1.98 -0.07
C ALA A 205 -15.70 -1.31 -1.26
N PRO A 206 -15.09 -0.30 -1.90
CA PRO A 206 -15.66 0.30 -3.09
C PRO A 206 -15.85 -0.71 -4.22
N SER A 207 -16.90 -0.50 -4.99
CA SER A 207 -17.20 -1.27 -6.19
C SER A 207 -16.04 -1.25 -7.18
N SER A 208 -15.75 -2.40 -7.80
CA SER A 208 -14.60 -2.50 -8.70
C SER A 208 -14.77 -1.60 -9.94
N PRO A 209 -13.68 -0.96 -10.42
CA PRO A 209 -13.73 -0.04 -11.54
C PRO A 209 -14.26 -0.74 -12.81
N CYS A 210 -15.09 -0.03 -13.57
CA CYS A 210 -15.67 -0.52 -14.82
C CYS A 210 -16.46 -1.84 -14.69
N GLY A 211 -16.93 -2.20 -13.49
CA GLY A 211 -17.64 -3.46 -13.24
C GLY A 211 -16.76 -4.71 -13.42
N GLN A 212 -15.44 -4.55 -13.40
CA GLN A 212 -14.47 -5.61 -13.62
C GLN A 212 -13.51 -5.68 -12.43
N PRO A 213 -13.05 -6.88 -12.01
CA PRO A 213 -12.10 -6.99 -10.91
C PRO A 213 -10.82 -6.18 -11.18
N PHE A 214 -10.38 -5.42 -10.19
CA PHE A 214 -9.09 -4.73 -10.23
C PHE A 214 -8.02 -5.56 -9.51
N PHE A 215 -6.92 -5.80 -10.20
CA PHE A 215 -5.77 -6.53 -9.68
C PHE A 215 -4.61 -5.58 -9.50
N ILE A 216 -4.01 -5.57 -8.31
CA ILE A 216 -2.78 -4.84 -8.03
C ILE A 216 -1.65 -5.87 -7.95
N GLY A 217 -0.58 -5.65 -8.72
CA GLY A 217 0.65 -6.42 -8.62
C GLY A 217 1.84 -5.56 -8.21
N PRO A 218 3.08 -6.08 -8.37
CA PRO A 218 4.27 -5.47 -7.77
C PRO A 218 4.65 -4.12 -8.40
N LEU A 219 4.28 -3.88 -9.67
CA LEU A 219 4.63 -2.64 -10.38
C LEU A 219 3.41 -1.86 -10.90
N VAL A 220 2.33 -2.56 -11.27
CA VAL A 220 1.17 -1.97 -11.92
C VAL A 220 -0.13 -2.60 -11.44
N GLY A 221 -1.23 -1.86 -11.60
CA GLY A 221 -2.58 -2.38 -11.47
C GLY A 221 -3.23 -2.62 -12.84
N SER A 222 -4.17 -3.56 -12.92
CA SER A 222 -4.91 -3.87 -14.15
C SER A 222 -6.35 -4.26 -13.86
N VAL A 223 -7.26 -3.72 -14.65
CA VAL A 223 -8.68 -4.09 -14.66
C VAL A 223 -8.87 -5.36 -15.51
N GLY A 224 -9.63 -6.34 -15.01
CA GLY A 224 -10.06 -7.54 -15.74
C GLY A 224 -8.97 -8.56 -16.12
N ASN A 225 -7.69 -8.20 -15.98
CA ASN A 225 -6.57 -9.05 -16.38
C ASN A 225 -5.51 -9.16 -15.26
N ARG A 226 -5.58 -10.26 -14.51
CA ARG A 226 -4.62 -10.54 -13.43
C ARG A 226 -3.18 -10.71 -13.93
N SER A 227 -3.00 -11.32 -15.10
CA SER A 227 -1.67 -11.58 -15.66
C SER A 227 -0.92 -10.29 -15.99
N SER A 228 -1.63 -9.26 -16.47
CA SER A 228 -1.04 -7.93 -16.72
C SER A 228 -0.56 -7.25 -15.43
N ALA A 229 -1.32 -7.38 -14.34
CA ALA A 229 -0.91 -6.86 -13.03
C ALA A 229 0.29 -7.63 -12.46
N ALA A 230 0.38 -8.94 -12.72
CA ALA A 230 1.44 -9.80 -12.19
C ALA A 230 2.82 -9.60 -12.85
N LEU A 231 2.95 -8.75 -13.87
CA LEU A 231 4.23 -8.43 -14.49
C LEU A 231 5.12 -7.67 -13.50
N GLY A 232 6.08 -8.37 -12.91
CA GLY A 232 7.17 -7.79 -12.13
C GLY A 232 8.32 -7.31 -13.01
N PRO A 233 9.36 -6.69 -12.43
CA PRO A 233 10.59 -6.42 -13.15
C PRO A 233 11.12 -7.76 -13.65
N GLY A 234 11.22 -7.92 -14.97
CA GLY A 234 11.66 -9.16 -15.59
C GLY A 234 13.02 -9.61 -15.04
N PRO A 235 13.37 -10.91 -15.14
CA PRO A 235 14.64 -11.40 -14.64
C PRO A 235 15.78 -10.58 -15.26
N SER A 236 16.56 -9.91 -14.41
CA SER A 236 17.79 -9.24 -14.84
C SER A 236 18.73 -10.32 -15.36
N SER A 237 18.92 -10.36 -16.67
CA SER A 237 19.86 -11.28 -17.31
C SER A 237 21.28 -10.74 -17.17
N SER A 238 22.08 -11.36 -16.31
CA SER A 238 23.52 -11.54 -16.56
C SER A 238 23.99 -12.83 -15.86
N GLY A 239 24.23 -13.88 -16.67
CA GLY A 239 24.80 -15.16 -16.23
C GLY A 239 24.07 -16.39 -16.78
N SER A 240 24.51 -16.90 -17.93
CA SER A 240 23.90 -18.02 -18.67
C SER A 240 23.92 -19.39 -17.96
N ALA A 241 22.75 -20.04 -17.97
CA ALA A 241 22.42 -21.46 -18.20
C ALA A 241 23.20 -22.58 -17.45
N SER A 242 22.55 -23.58 -16.86
CA SER A 242 21.76 -24.57 -17.62
C SER A 242 20.76 -25.39 -16.80
N ALA A 243 19.57 -25.57 -17.39
CA ALA A 243 18.70 -26.76 -17.47
C ALA A 243 18.10 -27.38 -16.18
N SER A 244 16.84 -27.83 -16.09
CA SER A 244 15.63 -27.86 -16.94
C SER A 244 14.52 -28.43 -16.05
N PHE A 245 13.29 -27.88 -16.01
CA PHE A 245 12.13 -28.67 -15.54
C PHE A 245 10.84 -28.26 -16.26
N SER A 246 10.21 -29.24 -16.89
CA SER A 246 8.77 -29.29 -17.16
C SER A 246 8.16 -30.49 -16.44
N PRO A 247 6.84 -30.48 -16.18
CA PRO A 247 6.28 -30.98 -14.93
C PRO A 247 5.63 -32.36 -15.09
N SER A 248 5.57 -33.14 -14.01
CA SER A 248 4.57 -34.19 -13.82
C SER A 248 4.39 -34.53 -12.33
N ALA A 249 3.14 -34.75 -11.96
CA ALA A 249 2.64 -35.01 -10.62
C ALA A 249 3.12 -36.36 -10.04
N SER A 250 3.28 -36.44 -8.71
CA SER A 250 2.62 -37.41 -7.80
C SER A 250 3.36 -37.58 -6.45
N LEU A 251 2.56 -37.41 -5.39
CA LEU A 251 2.49 -38.12 -4.09
C LEU A 251 3.77 -38.66 -3.38
N SER A 252 3.95 -38.12 -2.17
CA SER A 252 4.23 -38.80 -0.88
C SER A 252 5.65 -39.30 -0.52
N PRO A 253 5.99 -39.33 0.80
CA PRO A 253 7.36 -39.22 1.30
C PRO A 253 7.92 -40.55 1.84
N THR A 254 9.22 -40.81 1.71
CA THR A 254 9.92 -41.73 2.61
C THR A 254 11.42 -41.45 2.70
N SER A 255 11.90 -41.49 3.94
CA SER A 255 13.25 -41.36 4.47
C SER A 255 14.34 -42.17 3.74
N ALA A 256 15.56 -41.64 3.68
CA ALA A 256 16.74 -42.24 4.32
C ALA A 256 18.00 -41.40 4.03
N ALA A 257 18.81 -41.26 5.08
CA ALA A 257 20.06 -40.52 5.16
C ALA A 257 21.22 -41.14 4.37
N VAL A 258 22.19 -40.33 3.94
CA VAL A 258 23.64 -40.57 4.10
C VAL A 258 24.38 -39.21 4.11
N SER A 259 25.06 -38.90 5.22
CA SER A 259 26.17 -37.93 5.36
C SER A 259 27.52 -38.69 5.21
N PRO A 260 28.74 -38.08 5.20
CA PRO A 260 29.18 -36.67 5.10
C PRO A 260 30.41 -36.48 4.14
N THR A 261 31.11 -35.33 4.29
CA THR A 261 32.53 -34.97 3.94
C THR A 261 32.68 -34.26 2.58
N ALA A 262 33.39 -33.13 2.42
CA ALA A 262 34.52 -32.56 3.16
C ALA A 262 34.56 -31.02 3.11
N ALA A 263 35.26 -30.45 4.09
CA ALA A 263 35.55 -29.05 4.29
C ALA A 263 36.55 -28.45 3.28
N ALA A 264 36.43 -27.15 2.99
CA ALA A 264 37.59 -26.29 2.79
C ALA A 264 37.26 -24.82 3.09
N LYS A 265 38.04 -24.29 4.03
CA LYS A 265 38.05 -22.97 4.67
C LYS A 265 38.97 -22.03 3.88
N ARG A 266 38.62 -20.74 3.73
CA ARG A 266 39.53 -19.57 3.53
C ARG A 266 38.70 -18.28 3.69
N LEU A 267 38.72 -17.61 4.85
CA LEU A 267 39.69 -16.63 5.37
C LEU A 267 39.70 -15.28 4.61
N PHE A 268 39.19 -14.26 5.31
CA PHE A 268 39.21 -12.83 5.03
C PHE A 268 40.57 -12.19 5.36
N SER A 269 40.97 -11.20 4.56
CA SER A 269 41.75 -9.97 4.82
C SER A 269 41.84 -9.25 3.46
N SER A 270 41.61 -7.95 3.29
CA SER A 270 41.86 -6.77 4.13
C SER A 270 40.77 -5.71 3.95
#